data_AF-A0A429DP22-F1
#
_entry.id   AF-A0A429DP22-F1
#
_cell.length_a   1.000
_cell.length_b   1.000
_cell.length_c   1.000
_cell.angle_alpha   90.00
_cell.angle_beta   90.00
_cell.angle_gamma   90.00
#
_symmetry.space_group_name_H-M   'P 1'
#
loop_
_entity.id
_entity.type
_entity.pdbx_description
1 polymer ?
#
loop_
_entity_poly.entity_id
_entity_poly.type
_entity_poly.pdbx_seq_one_letter_code
_entity_poly.pdbx_strand_id
1 'polypeptide(L)' 'HERSEALTDFLHTYNHHRCHTALGGHPPISRVNNPAGQYS' A
#
# COMPACT_ATOMS: atom_id res chain seq x y z
N HIS A 1 14.00 -15.24 9.40
CA HIS A 1 13.80 -13.89 9.97
C HIS A 1 13.81 -12.84 8.86
N GLU A 2 14.86 -12.81 8.03
CA GLU A 2 15.09 -11.81 6.97
C GLU A 2 13.93 -11.63 5.95
N ARG A 3 13.25 -12.71 5.56
CA ARG A 3 12.13 -12.64 4.60
C ARG A 3 10.90 -11.89 5.12
N SER A 4 10.67 -11.89 6.43
CA SER A 4 9.52 -11.21 7.05
C SER A 4 9.74 -9.70 7.15
N GLU A 5 11.00 -9.29 7.37
CA GLU A 5 11.38 -7.88 7.40
C GLU A 5 11.29 -7.28 5.99
N ALA A 6 11.86 -7.96 4.99
CA ALA A 6 11.77 -7.53 3.59
C ALA A 6 10.31 -7.48 3.07
N LEU A 7 9.41 -8.33 3.59
CA LEU A 7 8.00 -8.32 3.23
C LEU A 7 7.30 -7.04 3.69
N THR A 8 7.62 -6.56 4.89
CA THR A 8 7.00 -5.35 5.46
C THR A 8 7.33 -4.12 4.60
N ASP A 9 8.61 -3.96 4.26
CA ASP A 9 9.07 -2.84 3.42
C ASP A 9 8.50 -2.91 2.00
N PHE A 10 8.43 -4.12 1.44
CA PHE A 10 7.82 -4.36 0.15
C PHE A 10 6.34 -3.96 0.13
N LEU A 11 5.56 -4.37 1.13
CA LEU A 11 4.14 -4.06 1.23
C LEU A 11 3.90 -2.55 1.38
N HIS A 12 4.68 -1.87 2.20
CA HIS A 12 4.57 -0.42 2.35
C HIS A 12 4.82 0.30 1.02
N THR A 13 5.93 -0.04 0.36
CA THR A 13 6.30 0.57 -0.93
C THR A 13 5.26 0.28 -2.02
N TYR A 14 4.79 -0.97 -2.12
CA TYR A 14 3.80 -1.35 -3.11
C TYR A 14 2.46 -0.65 -2.87
N ASN A 15 1.95 -0.66 -1.64
CA ASN A 15 0.61 -0.15 -1.35
C ASN A 15 0.54 1.39 -1.35
N HIS A 16 1.61 2.08 -0.96
CA HIS A 16 1.60 3.53 -0.75
C HIS A 16 2.33 4.33 -1.83
N HIS A 17 3.28 3.73 -2.55
CA HIS A 17 4.16 4.50 -3.45
C HIS A 17 4.12 4.03 -4.91
N ARG A 18 3.71 2.80 -5.17
CA ARG A 18 3.72 2.27 -6.54
C ARG A 18 2.51 2.74 -7.35
N CYS A 19 2.74 3.60 -8.33
CA CYS A 19 1.71 4.04 -9.27
C CYS A 19 1.19 2.90 -10.17
N HIS A 20 -0.12 2.83 -10.39
CA HIS A 20 -0.74 1.90 -11.34
C HIS A 20 -1.52 2.63 -12.44
N THR A 21 -1.32 2.24 -13.70
CA THR A 21 -2.02 2.83 -14.86
C THR A 21 -3.53 2.62 -14.80
N ALA A 22 -3.97 1.44 -14.35
CA ALA A 22 -5.39 1.14 -14.12
C ALA A 22 -6.03 2.01 -13.01
N LEU A 23 -5.21 2.69 -12.19
CA LEU A 23 -5.63 3.61 -11.14
C LEU A 23 -5.40 5.08 -11.53
N GLY A 24 -5.16 5.37 -12.81
CA GLY A 24 -4.84 6.72 -13.27
C GLY A 24 -3.52 7.24 -12.70
N GLY A 25 -2.57 6.36 -12.39
CA GLY A 25 -1.28 6.70 -11.80
C GLY A 25 -1.25 6.74 -10.27
N HIS A 26 -2.35 6.40 -9.60
CA HIS A 26 -2.40 6.39 -8.13
C HIS A 26 -1.90 5.06 -7.55
N PRO A 27 -1.42 5.05 -6.28
CA PRO A 27 -1.04 3.83 -5.59
C PRO A 27 -2.26 3.02 -5.14
N PRO A 28 -2.11 1.70 -4.88
CA PRO A 28 -3.21 0.79 -4.55
C PRO A 28 -4.11 1.25 -3.39
N ILE A 29 -3.53 1.88 -2.36
CA ILE A 29 -4.29 2.36 -1.19
C ILE A 29 -5.36 3.40 -1.54
N SER A 30 -5.21 4.10 -2.67
CA SER A 30 -6.15 5.15 -3.11
C SER A 30 -7.56 4.61 -3.43
N ARG A 31 -7.72 3.28 -3.55
CA ARG A 31 -9.03 2.63 -3.74
C ARG A 31 -9.70 2.20 -2.44
N VAL A 32 -9.01 2.28 -1.31
CA VAL A 32 -9.54 1.81 -0.03
C VAL A 32 -10.34 2.93 0.61
N ASN A 33 -11.65 2.71 0.77
CA ASN A 33 -12.58 3.66 1.40
C ASN A 33 -12.60 3.58 2.94
N ASN A 34 -12.01 2.54 3.51
CA ASN A 34 -11.86 2.35 4.95
C ASN A 34 -10.44 1.84 5.27
N PRO A 35 -9.41 2.69 5.19
CA PRO A 35 -8.08 2.28 5.62
C PRO A 35 -8.12 2.00 7.12
N ALA A 36 -7.55 0.86 7.54
CA ALA A 36 -7.39 0.56 8.96
C ALA A 36 -6.63 1.72 9.63
N GLY A 37 -7.32 2.49 10.47
CA GLY A 37 -6.81 3.74 11.04
C GLY A 37 -7.78 4.92 11.08
N GLN A 38 -9.06 4.74 10.70
CA GLN A 38 -10.08 5.81 10.69
C GLN A 38 -11.23 5.63 11.69
N TYR A 39 -11.06 4.83 12.73
CA TYR A 39 -11.98 4.85 13.87
C TYR A 39 -11.40 5.78 14.94
N SER A 40 -12.03 6.95 15.14
CA SER A 40 -11.85 7.78 16.34
C SER A 40 -12.55 7.15 17.54
#